data_AF-A0A9D7VNF8-F1
#
_entry.id   AF-A0A9D7VNF8-F1
#
_cell.length_a   1.000
_cell.length_b   1.000
_cell.length_c   1.000
_cell.angle_alpha   90.00
_cell.angle_beta   90.00
_cell.angle_gamma   90.00
#
_symmetry.space_group_name_H-M   'P 1'
#
loop_
_entity.id
_entity.type
_entity.pdbx_description
1 polymer ?
#
loop_
_entity_poly.entity_id
_entity_poly.type
_entity_poly.pdbx_seq_one_letter_code
_entity_poly.pdbx_strand_id
1 'polypeptide(L)'
;MIATYDQEFEAGLRDLLDLLDAQSSAFNVEVQQISAQTIAVFARYRLLAATGGLLRSFNITPPAESISLPRERPWFVGGKPLIEPLNKW
;
A
#
# COMPACT_ATOMS: atom_id res chain seq x y z
N MET A 1 -26.83 -5.88 -57.02
CA MET A 1 -26.09 -4.68 -56.60
C MET A 1 -26.48 -4.22 -55.19
N ILE A 2 -27.72 -4.38 -54.72
CA ILE A 2 -28.14 -3.98 -53.35
C ILE A 2 -27.51 -4.84 -52.25
N ALA A 3 -27.44 -6.17 -52.44
CA ALA A 3 -26.90 -7.09 -51.44
C ALA A 3 -25.41 -6.85 -51.09
N THR A 4 -24.63 -6.27 -51.98
CA THR A 4 -23.21 -5.95 -51.73
C THR A 4 -23.08 -4.70 -50.86
N TYR A 5 -23.94 -3.71 -51.03
CA TYR A 5 -23.91 -2.48 -50.22
C TYR A 5 -24.29 -2.75 -48.76
N ASP A 6 -25.28 -3.60 -48.53
CA ASP A 6 -25.68 -4.01 -47.17
C ASP A 6 -24.56 -4.78 -46.46
N GLN A 7 -23.81 -5.62 -47.20
CA GLN A 7 -22.66 -6.34 -46.65
C GLN A 7 -21.50 -5.42 -46.28
N GLU A 8 -21.17 -4.45 -47.13
CA GLU A 8 -20.12 -3.46 -46.85
C GLU A 8 -20.50 -2.54 -45.69
N PHE A 9 -21.79 -2.18 -45.57
CA PHE A 9 -22.29 -1.39 -44.45
C PHE A 9 -22.19 -2.14 -43.12
N GLU A 10 -22.63 -3.40 -43.05
CA GLU A 10 -22.50 -4.25 -41.87
C GLU A 10 -21.03 -4.55 -41.51
N ALA A 11 -20.16 -4.74 -42.51
CA ALA A 11 -18.73 -4.91 -42.29
C ALA A 11 -18.09 -3.66 -41.68
N GLY A 12 -18.46 -2.47 -42.15
CA GLY A 12 -18.01 -1.19 -41.58
C GLY A 12 -18.49 -0.96 -40.15
N LEU A 13 -19.74 -1.35 -39.82
CA LEU A 13 -20.25 -1.27 -38.45
C LEU A 13 -19.48 -2.21 -37.50
N ARG A 14 -19.16 -3.42 -37.96
CA ARG A 14 -18.37 -4.38 -37.17
C ARG A 14 -16.94 -3.92 -36.95
N ASP A 15 -16.32 -3.31 -37.96
CA ASP A 15 -14.97 -2.74 -37.82
C ASP A 15 -14.93 -1.57 -36.82
N LEU A 16 -15.94 -0.69 -36.85
CA LEU A 16 -16.09 0.38 -35.85
C LEU A 16 -16.30 -0.17 -34.44
N LEU A 17 -17.06 -1.27 -34.31
CA LEU A 17 -17.28 -1.94 -33.03
C LEU A 17 -16.00 -2.62 -32.54
N ASP A 18 -15.26 -3.30 -33.40
CA ASP A 18 -13.99 -3.95 -33.09
C ASP A 18 -12.94 -2.90 -32.68
N LEU A 19 -12.92 -1.73 -33.33
CA LEU A 19 -12.09 -0.58 -32.97
C LEU A 19 -12.50 0.02 -31.60
N LEU A 20 -13.79 0.10 -31.31
CA LEU A 20 -14.28 0.55 -30.00
C LEU A 20 -13.87 -0.43 -28.90
N ASP A 21 -13.99 -1.74 -29.17
CA ASP A 21 -13.60 -2.80 -28.24
C ASP A 21 -12.08 -2.80 -28.01
N ALA A 22 -11.28 -2.61 -29.06
CA ALA A 22 -9.84 -2.46 -28.96
C ALA A 22 -9.45 -1.24 -28.11
N GLN A 23 -10.09 -0.10 -28.33
CA GLN A 23 -9.87 1.11 -27.52
C GLN A 23 -10.29 0.93 -26.06
N SER A 24 -11.44 0.32 -25.82
CA SER A 24 -11.93 0.01 -24.46
C SER A 24 -10.96 -0.91 -23.72
N SER A 25 -10.47 -1.96 -24.37
CA SER A 25 -9.46 -2.86 -23.82
C SER A 25 -8.16 -2.13 -23.50
N ALA A 26 -7.65 -1.32 -24.45
CA ALA A 26 -6.43 -0.54 -24.26
C ALA A 26 -6.54 0.43 -23.08
N PHE A 27 -7.65 1.16 -22.98
CA PHE A 27 -7.92 2.07 -21.88
C PHE A 27 -7.97 1.33 -20.53
N ASN A 28 -8.65 0.18 -20.49
CA ASN A 28 -8.71 -0.63 -19.27
C ASN A 28 -7.33 -1.12 -18.83
N VAL A 29 -6.49 -1.56 -19.77
CA VAL A 29 -5.11 -1.98 -19.48
C VAL A 29 -4.27 -0.81 -18.96
N GLU A 30 -4.40 0.38 -19.56
CA GLU A 30 -3.69 1.58 -19.11
C GLU A 30 -4.08 1.96 -17.68
N VAL A 31 -5.38 1.99 -17.37
CA VAL A 31 -5.89 2.26 -16.02
C VAL A 31 -5.38 1.21 -15.02
N GLN A 32 -5.41 -0.07 -15.38
CA GLN A 32 -4.91 -1.15 -14.52
C GLN A 32 -3.40 -1.03 -14.28
N GLN A 33 -2.62 -0.64 -15.29
CA GLN A 33 -1.19 -0.43 -15.18
C GLN A 33 -0.87 0.71 -14.19
N ILE A 34 -1.54 1.85 -14.31
CA ILE A 34 -1.35 3.00 -13.41
C ILE A 34 -1.78 2.63 -11.98
N SER A 35 -2.90 1.93 -11.84
CA SER A 35 -3.40 1.46 -10.54
C SER A 35 -2.39 0.53 -9.86
N ALA A 36 -1.87 -0.47 -10.58
CA ALA A 36 -0.88 -1.41 -10.05
C ALA A 36 0.41 -0.71 -9.62
N GLN A 37 0.90 0.27 -10.40
CA GLN A 37 2.08 1.06 -10.04
C GLN A 37 1.83 1.87 -8.76
N THR A 38 0.68 2.53 -8.65
CA THR A 38 0.27 3.31 -7.48
C THR A 38 0.21 2.42 -6.23
N ILE A 39 -0.44 1.26 -6.33
CA ILE A 39 -0.55 0.28 -5.24
C ILE A 39 0.83 -0.20 -4.80
N ALA A 40 1.73 -0.49 -5.74
CA ALA A 40 3.08 -0.96 -5.42
C ALA A 40 3.88 0.10 -4.62
N VAL A 41 3.81 1.38 -5.03
CA VAL A 41 4.47 2.47 -4.30
C VAL A 41 3.87 2.63 -2.90
N PHE A 42 2.55 2.62 -2.77
CA PHE A 42 1.88 2.72 -1.48
C PHE A 42 2.22 1.55 -0.55
N ALA A 43 2.27 0.32 -1.07
CA ALA A 43 2.63 -0.87 -0.30
C ALA A 43 4.06 -0.80 0.24
N ARG A 44 5.02 -0.26 -0.54
CA ARG A 44 6.40 -0.03 -0.07
C ARG A 44 6.44 0.92 1.12
N TYR A 45 5.72 2.03 1.05
CA TYR A 45 5.64 2.96 2.19
C TYR A 45 4.99 2.33 3.42
N ARG A 46 3.92 1.54 3.24
CA ARG A 46 3.29 0.83 4.35
C ARG A 46 4.24 -0.18 5.01
N LEU A 47 5.04 -0.91 4.24
CA LEU A 47 6.04 -1.85 4.77
C LEU A 47 7.11 -1.12 5.58
N LEU A 48 7.64 -0.01 5.05
CA LEU A 48 8.62 0.81 5.74
C LEU A 48 8.07 1.44 7.03
N ALA A 49 6.81 1.88 7.02
CA ALA A 49 6.14 2.42 8.21
C ALA A 49 5.93 1.34 9.28
N ALA A 50 5.41 0.17 8.91
CA ALA A 50 5.13 -0.92 9.83
C ALA A 50 6.39 -1.50 10.50
N THR A 51 7.52 -1.48 9.80
CA THR A 51 8.82 -1.95 10.30
C THR A 51 9.61 -0.88 11.07
N GLY A 52 9.09 0.35 11.18
CA GLY A 52 9.83 1.49 11.74
C GLY A 52 11.05 1.89 10.88
N GLY A 53 11.11 1.45 9.62
CA GLY A 53 12.17 1.76 8.67
C GLY A 53 11.97 3.05 7.90
N LEU A 54 10.77 3.63 7.92
CA LEU A 54 10.42 4.79 7.09
C LEU A 54 11.33 6.02 7.32
N LEU A 55 11.57 6.38 8.58
CA LEU A 55 12.44 7.51 8.90
C LEU A 55 13.90 7.24 8.50
N ARG A 56 14.34 5.97 8.65
CA ARG A 56 15.67 5.53 8.23
C ARG A 56 15.85 5.60 6.72
N SER A 57 14.84 5.25 5.92
CA SER A 57 14.94 5.35 4.46
C SER A 57 15.03 6.79 3.95
N PHE A 58 14.49 7.75 4.71
CA PHE A 58 14.63 9.18 4.40
C PHE A 58 15.83 9.84 5.10
N ASN A 59 16.66 9.05 5.80
CA ASN A 59 17.81 9.55 6.56
C ASN A 59 17.43 10.64 7.60
N ILE A 60 16.23 10.52 8.17
CA ILE A 60 15.68 11.43 9.19
C ILE A 60 15.90 10.82 10.57
N THR A 61 16.45 11.61 11.50
CA THR A 61 16.60 11.20 12.90
C THR A 61 15.21 11.04 13.56
N PRO A 62 14.89 9.86 14.12
CA PRO A 62 13.62 9.66 14.79
C PRO A 62 13.42 10.60 16.00
N PRO A 63 12.20 11.08 16.28
CA PRO A 63 11.92 11.90 17.45
C PRO A 63 12.10 11.10 18.74
N ALA A 64 12.41 11.77 19.85
CA ALA A 64 12.67 11.13 21.15
C ALA A 64 11.49 10.25 21.65
N GLU A 65 10.27 10.62 21.27
CA GLU A 65 9.02 9.89 21.58
C GLU A 65 8.92 8.53 20.88
N SER A 66 9.68 8.32 19.79
CA SER A 66 9.73 7.03 19.08
C SER A 66 10.58 5.99 19.80
N ILE A 67 11.36 6.41 20.80
CA ILE A 67 12.18 5.54 21.64
C ILE A 67 11.24 4.87 22.64
N SER A 68 11.09 3.54 22.56
CA SER A 68 10.36 2.79 23.57
C SER A 68 11.00 3.04 24.93
N LEU A 69 10.26 3.63 25.87
CA LEU A 69 10.71 3.76 27.25
C LEU A 69 11.11 2.38 27.77
N PRO A 70 12.23 2.25 28.52
CA PRO A 70 12.62 0.99 29.12
C PRO A 70 11.43 0.41 29.89
N ARG A 71 11.05 -0.84 29.59
CA ARG A 71 10.02 -1.57 30.34
C ARG A 71 10.37 -1.40 31.82
N GLU A 72 9.47 -0.79 32.58
CA GLU A 72 9.62 -0.61 34.02
C GLU A 72 10.12 -1.93 34.60
N ARG A 73 11.32 -1.88 35.20
CA ARG A 73 11.85 -3.07 35.85
C ARG A 73 10.84 -3.43 36.94
N PRO A 74 10.28 -4.65 36.93
CA PRO A 74 9.42 -5.06 38.03
C PRO A 74 10.22 -4.84 39.30
N TRP A 75 9.60 -4.16 40.27
CA TRP A 75 10.14 -3.88 41.60
C TRP A 75 10.50 -5.15 42.39
N PHE A 76 10.26 -6.32 41.77
CA PHE A 76 10.76 -7.62 42.14
C PHE A 76 11.54 -8.26 40.99
N VAL A 77 12.83 -8.49 41.21
CA VAL A 77 13.62 -9.46 40.45
C VAL A 77 14.37 -10.29 41.48
N GLY A 78 14.06 -11.58 41.55
CA GLY A 78 14.76 -12.53 42.43
C GLY A 78 14.56 -12.27 43.92
N GLY A 79 13.38 -12.63 44.46
CA GLY A 79 13.15 -12.89 45.89
C GLY A 79 13.43 -11.78 46.91
N LYS A 80 13.96 -10.62 46.50
CA LYS A 80 14.30 -9.51 47.38
C LYS A 80 13.81 -8.19 46.77
N PRO A 81 12.92 -7.45 47.45
CA PRO A 81 12.48 -6.15 46.97
C PRO A 81 13.62 -5.13 47.04
N LEU A 82 13.71 -4.25 46.04
CA LEU A 82 14.69 -3.15 45.96
C LEU A 82 14.36 -1.98 46.90
N ILE A 83 13.22 -2.02 47.59
CA ILE A 83 12.74 -1.01 48.54
C ILE A 83 12.34 -1.77 49.81
N GLU A 84 12.93 -1.39 50.93
CA GLU A 84 12.52 -1.87 52.26
C GLU A 84 11.07 -1.39 52.50
N PRO A 85 10.12 -2.28 52.82
CA PRO A 85 8.75 -1.87 52.99
C PRO A 85 8.69 -0.88 54.14
N LEU A 86 8.13 0.30 53.89
CA LEU A 86 7.92 1.34 54.90
C LEU A 86 7.02 0.78 56.00
N ASN A 87 7.63 0.23 57.04
CA ASN A 87 6.98 -0.10 58.29
C ASN A 87 6.65 1.22 59.01
N LYS A 88 5.58 1.87 58.56
CA LYS A 88 4.84 2.76 59.44
C LYS A 88 4.20 1.87 60.49
N TRP A 89 4.80 1.76 61.68
CA TRP A 89 4.23 1.91 63.03
C TRP A 89 5.39 2.02 64.03
#